data_AF-A0AAD5R9I1-F1
#
_entry.id   AF-A0AAD5R9I1-F1
#
_cell.length_a   1.000
_cell.length_b   1.000
_cell.length_c   1.000
_cell.angle_alpha   90.00
_cell.angle_beta   90.00
_cell.angle_gamma   90.00
#
_symmetry.space_group_name_H-M   'P 1'
#
loop_
_entity.id
_entity.type
_entity.pdbx_description
1 polymer ?
#
loop_
_entity_poly.entity_id
_entity_poly.type
_entity_poly.pdbx_seq_one_letter_code
_entity_poly.pdbx_strand_id
1 'polypeptide(L)'
;MLRYWNVYGSGVAGESQPNFKDFYSFAGWGAPTVKQFAQVESVCGVTVNRDVYATSSLMTPVGVAEYAKTKQIVVGVLGLRNATFARKTDISL
;
A
#
# COMPACT_ATOMS: atom_id res chain seq x y z
N MET A 1 -9.06 -3.34 -11.69
CA MET A 1 -7.89 -2.71 -11.05
C MET A 1 -6.76 -2.72 -12.06
N LEU A 2 -6.12 -1.58 -12.33
CA LEU A 2 -5.00 -1.54 -13.29
C LEU A 2 -3.68 -1.67 -12.55
N ARG A 3 -2.88 -2.66 -12.94
CA ARG A 3 -1.49 -2.84 -12.52
C ARG A 3 -0.58 -2.65 -13.72
N TYR A 4 0.40 -1.77 -13.61
CA TYR A 4 1.46 -1.63 -14.61
C TYR A 4 2.83 -1.95 -14.03
N TRP A 5 3.78 -2.13 -14.93
CA TRP A 5 5.15 -2.50 -14.61
C TRP A 5 6.09 -1.49 -15.24
N ASN A 6 6.97 -0.90 -14.42
CA ASN A 6 8.04 -0.06 -14.92
C ASN A 6 9.25 -0.14 -13.99
N VAL A 7 10.36 -0.72 -14.46
CA VAL A 7 11.64 -0.81 -13.75
C VAL A 7 12.80 -0.64 -14.70
N TYR A 8 13.97 -0.33 -14.15
CA TYR A 8 15.20 -0.16 -14.92
C TYR A 8 15.98 -1.46 -15.12
N GLY A 9 15.72 -2.48 -14.30
CA GLY A 9 16.46 -3.75 -14.36
C GLY A 9 16.00 -4.76 -13.31
N SER A 10 16.86 -5.74 -13.03
CA SER A 10 16.63 -6.73 -11.97
C SER A 10 17.45 -6.41 -10.72
N GLY A 11 16.92 -6.79 -9.55
CA GLY A 11 17.54 -6.54 -8.25
C GLY A 11 17.54 -5.06 -7.85
N VAL A 12 18.07 -4.78 -6.66
CA VAL A 12 17.93 -3.48 -5.98
C VAL A 12 18.38 -2.30 -6.86
N ALA A 13 19.40 -2.49 -7.69
CA ALA A 13 19.91 -1.46 -8.58
C ALA A 13 18.96 -1.13 -9.76
N GLY A 14 18.02 -2.02 -10.06
CA GLY A 14 17.03 -1.88 -11.12
C GLY A 14 15.70 -1.28 -10.67
N GLU A 15 15.52 -0.95 -9.39
CA GLU A 15 14.28 -0.37 -8.86
C GLU A 15 13.95 0.98 -9.51
N SER A 16 12.68 1.18 -9.87
CA SER A 16 12.15 2.52 -10.19
C SER A 16 11.55 3.17 -8.95
N GLN A 17 11.23 4.47 -9.04
CA GLN A 17 10.59 5.16 -7.91
C GLN A 17 9.25 4.48 -7.55
N PRO A 18 8.96 4.22 -6.25
CA PRO A 18 7.71 3.61 -5.79
C PRO A 18 6.57 4.63 -5.78
N ASN A 19 6.29 5.24 -6.92
CA ASN A 19 5.20 6.20 -7.13
C ASN A 19 4.66 6.11 -8.56
N PHE A 20 3.57 6.83 -8.82
CA PHE A 20 2.83 6.80 -10.08
C PHE A 20 3.20 7.91 -11.08
N LYS A 21 4.30 8.65 -10.85
CA LYS A 21 4.65 9.82 -11.67
C LYS A 21 5.03 9.48 -13.11
N ASP A 22 5.39 8.22 -13.34
CA ASP A 22 5.78 7.68 -14.65
C ASP A 22 4.64 6.93 -15.34
N PHE A 23 3.42 7.01 -14.81
CA PHE A 23 2.25 6.42 -15.46
C PHE A 23 1.80 7.28 -16.64
N TYR A 24 1.55 6.61 -17.78
CA TYR A 24 0.90 7.20 -18.94
C TYR A 24 -0.47 6.58 -19.10
N SER A 25 -1.49 7.42 -19.33
CA SER A 25 -2.85 6.95 -19.58
C SER A 25 -2.94 6.19 -20.91
N PHE A 26 -3.68 5.08 -20.92
CA PHE A 26 -3.89 4.27 -22.12
C PHE A 26 -5.23 3.54 -22.06
N ALA A 27 -5.82 3.24 -23.22
CA ALA A 27 -7.02 2.42 -23.35
C ALA A 27 -8.17 2.77 -22.37
N GLY A 28 -8.40 4.06 -22.12
CA GLY A 28 -9.44 4.55 -21.20
C GLY A 28 -9.07 4.52 -19.71
N TRP A 29 -7.88 4.05 -19.34
CA TRP A 29 -7.37 4.10 -17.97
C TRP A 29 -6.68 5.43 -17.70
N GLY A 30 -7.38 6.31 -16.99
CA GLY A 30 -6.86 7.63 -16.61
C GLY A 30 -5.98 7.64 -15.35
N ALA A 31 -6.03 6.58 -14.53
CA ALA A 31 -5.27 6.51 -13.28
C ALA A 31 -4.82 5.06 -12.96
N PRO A 32 -3.60 4.87 -12.42
CA PRO A 32 -3.12 3.57 -12.00
C PRO A 32 -3.65 3.18 -10.61
N THR A 33 -3.79 1.88 -10.36
CA THR A 33 -4.13 1.35 -9.02
C THR A 33 -2.91 0.73 -8.34
N VAL A 34 -2.05 0.07 -9.11
CA VAL A 34 -0.87 -0.65 -8.63
C VAL A 34 0.29 -0.46 -9.60
N LYS A 35 1.50 -0.35 -9.09
CA LYS A 35 2.74 -0.37 -9.86
C LYS A 35 3.71 -1.38 -9.26
N GLN A 36 4.22 -2.29 -10.06
CA GLN A 36 5.40 -3.08 -9.68
C GLN A 36 6.64 -2.18 -9.96
N PHE A 37 7.44 -1.89 -8.93
CA PHE A 37 8.59 -0.96 -9.03
C PHE A 37 9.93 -1.66 -8.78
N ALA A 38 9.92 -2.93 -8.38
CA ALA A 38 11.10 -3.77 -8.22
C ALA A 38 10.80 -5.20 -8.68
N GLN A 39 11.81 -5.91 -9.19
CA GLN A 39 11.74 -7.35 -9.49
C GLN A 39 13.01 -8.07 -9.05
N VAL A 40 12.85 -9.36 -8.78
CA VAL A 40 13.98 -10.25 -8.46
C VAL A 40 14.74 -9.76 -7.22
N GLU A 41 14.00 -9.28 -6.23
CA GLU A 41 14.54 -8.82 -4.95
C GLU A 41 14.66 -9.96 -3.97
N SER A 42 15.79 -10.09 -3.27
CA SER A 42 15.93 -11.06 -2.19
C SER A 42 15.54 -10.42 -0.86
N VAL A 43 14.38 -10.82 -0.32
CA VAL A 43 13.90 -10.36 0.99
C VAL A 43 13.78 -11.58 1.89
N CYS A 44 14.55 -11.59 2.97
CA CYS A 44 14.58 -12.70 3.93
C CYS A 44 14.83 -14.08 3.28
N GLY A 45 15.65 -14.13 2.22
CA GLY A 45 15.97 -15.36 1.49
C GLY A 45 14.92 -15.79 0.45
N VAL A 46 13.87 -14.99 0.23
CA VAL A 46 12.84 -15.24 -0.77
C VAL A 46 12.95 -14.21 -1.89
N THR A 47 12.91 -14.68 -3.14
CA THR A 47 12.84 -13.80 -4.31
C THR A 47 11.43 -13.26 -4.49
N VAL A 48 11.28 -11.94 -4.48
CA VAL A 48 10.00 -11.24 -4.57
C VAL A 48 10.04 -10.12 -5.61
N ASN A 49 8.85 -9.73 -6.07
CA ASN A 49 8.64 -8.45 -6.74
C ASN A 49 7.97 -7.50 -5.74
N ARG A 50 8.25 -6.20 -5.87
CA ARG A 50 7.70 -5.19 -4.95
C ARG A 50 6.73 -4.29 -5.70
N ASP A 51 5.57 -4.10 -5.09
CA ASP A 51 4.46 -3.32 -5.62
C ASP A 51 4.18 -2.11 -4.71
N VAL A 52 3.83 -0.98 -5.31
CA VAL A 52 3.19 0.15 -4.62
C VAL A 52 1.73 0.23 -5.04
N TYR A 53 0.86 0.39 -4.05
CA TYR A 53 -0.57 0.51 -4.24
C TYR A 53 -0.97 1.97 -4.07
N ALA A 54 -1.92 2.42 -4.88
CA ALA A 54 -2.60 3.69 -4.65
C ALA A 54 -3.41 3.56 -3.36
N THR A 55 -2.79 3.92 -2.23
CA THR A 55 -3.54 4.26 -1.03
C THR A 55 -4.28 5.53 -1.37
N SER A 56 -5.59 5.46 -1.55
CA SER A 56 -6.37 6.66 -1.82
C SER A 56 -6.02 7.70 -0.76
N SER A 57 -5.87 8.97 -1.14
CA SER A 57 -5.89 10.08 -0.17
C SER A 57 -7.22 10.13 0.62
N LEU A 58 -8.15 9.21 0.33
CA LEU A 58 -9.38 8.92 1.06
C LEU A 58 -9.20 7.85 2.15
N MET A 59 -8.15 7.03 2.10
CA MET A 59 -7.71 6.20 3.22
C MET A 59 -6.79 7.04 4.09
N THR A 60 -7.40 7.98 4.81
CA THR A 60 -6.82 8.42 6.07
C THR A 60 -6.57 7.17 6.90
N PRO A 61 -5.33 6.89 7.33
CA PRO A 61 -5.09 5.81 8.27
C PRO A 61 -5.95 6.09 9.50
N VAL A 62 -6.97 5.26 9.71
CA VAL A 62 -7.84 5.33 10.88
C VAL A 62 -6.95 5.16 12.09
N GLY A 63 -6.88 6.19 12.94
CA GLY A 63 -6.06 6.21 14.13
C GLY A 63 -4.83 7.11 14.09
N VAL A 64 -4.40 7.68 12.95
CA VAL A 64 -3.24 8.62 12.98
C VAL A 64 -3.62 9.97 13.59
N ALA A 65 -4.80 10.50 13.26
CA ALA A 65 -5.33 11.70 13.90
C ALA A 65 -5.69 11.45 15.38
N GLU A 66 -6.23 10.27 15.69
CA GLU A 66 -6.60 9.87 17.06
C GLU A 66 -5.36 9.65 17.94
N TYR A 67 -4.31 9.00 17.42
CA TYR A 67 -3.02 8.80 18.09
C TYR A 67 -2.29 10.14 18.30
N ALA A 68 -2.32 11.04 17.32
CA ALA A 68 -1.76 12.39 17.49
C ALA A 68 -2.40 13.13 18.67
N LYS A 69 -3.68 12.84 18.97
CA LYS A 69 -4.44 13.46 20.06
C LYS A 69 -4.34 12.71 21.40
N THR A 70 -4.30 11.39 21.38
CA THR A 70 -4.43 10.54 22.59
C THR A 70 -3.16 9.78 22.97
N LYS A 71 -2.19 9.67 22.05
CA LYS A 71 -0.98 8.83 22.15
C LYS A 71 -1.25 7.36 22.48
N GLN A 72 -2.48 6.88 22.30
CA GLN A 72 -2.85 5.51 22.60
C GLN A 72 -2.79 4.65 21.34
N ILE A 73 -2.01 3.57 21.40
CA ILE A 73 -1.96 2.57 20.33
C ILE A 73 -3.14 1.61 20.56
N VAL A 74 -4.17 1.70 19.72
CA VAL A 74 -5.29 0.75 19.72
C VAL A 74 -4.93 -0.41 18.81
N VAL A 75 -4.70 -1.59 19.39
CA VAL A 75 -4.43 -2.81 18.64
C VAL A 75 -5.75 -3.47 18.29
N GLY A 76 -6.09 -3.45 17.01
CA GLY A 76 -7.33 -4.02 16.47
C GLY A 76 -8.24 -2.97 15.86
N VAL A 77 -8.00 -2.66 14.58
CA VAL A 77 -8.96 -2.30 13.51
C VAL A 77 -8.11 -1.80 12.34
N LEU A 78 -7.83 -2.68 11.38
CA LEU A 78 -7.51 -2.27 10.02
C LEU A 78 -8.82 -2.29 9.22
N GLY A 79 -9.73 -1.38 9.57
CA GLY A 79 -11.05 -1.27 8.97
C GLY A 79 -11.02 -0.27 7.82
N LEU A 80 -11.25 -0.75 6.58
CA LEU A 80 -11.66 0.13 5.48
C LEU A 80 -13.00 0.76 5.87
N ARG A 81 -13.14 2.08 5.72
CA ARG A 81 -14.33 2.87 6.06
C ARG A 81 -15.65 2.43 5.40
N ASN A 82 -15.64 1.40 4.54
CA ASN A 82 -16.84 0.83 3.91
C ASN A 82 -17.04 -0.68 4.14
N ALA A 83 -16.33 -1.30 5.08
CA ALA A 83 -16.65 -2.66 5.51
C ALA A 83 -17.25 -2.59 6.92
N THR A 84 -18.58 -2.63 7.03
CA THR A 84 -19.24 -2.90 8.31
C THR A 84 -18.88 -4.30 8.77
N PHE A 85 -17.94 -4.41 9.71
CA PHE A 85 -17.83 -5.58 10.56
C PHE A 85 -17.64 -5.12 12.00
N ALA A 86 -18.74 -5.11 12.74
CA ALA A 86 -18.72 -4.98 14.18
C ALA A 86 -18.37 -6.34 14.79
N ARG A 87 -17.21 -6.44 15.45
CA ARG A 87 -17.10 -7.33 16.61
C ARG A 87 -16.10 -6.76 17.61
N LYS A 88 -16.60 -6.42 18.78
CA LYS A 88 -15.81 -6.03 19.94
C LYS A 88 -15.28 -7.30 20.61
N THR A 89 -13.99 -7.35 20.89
CA THR A 89 -13.40 -8.29 21.86
C THR A 89 -12.53 -7.50 22.80
N ASP A 90 -12.94 -7.47 24.08
CA ASP A 90 -12.13 -6.91 25.17
C ASP A 90 -10.98 -7.90 25.49
N ILE A 91 -9.76 -7.37 25.66
CA ILE A 91 -8.63 -8.10 26.23
C ILE A 91 -8.41 -7.51 27.62
N SER A 92 -8.66 -8.31 28.65
CA SER A 92 -8.25 -8.01 30.02
C SER A 92 -6.81 -8.49 30.23
N LEU A 93 -5.96 -7.59 30.72
CA LEU A 93 -4.63 -7.90 31.27
C LEU A 93 -4.78 -8.45 32.69
#